data_AF-A0AAN5CTA0-F1
#
_entry.id   AF-A0AAN5CTA0-F1
#
_cell.length_a   1.000
_cell.length_b   1.000
_cell.length_c   1.000
_cell.angle_alpha   90.00
_cell.angle_beta   90.00
_cell.angle_gamma   90.00
#
_symmetry.space_group_name_H-M   'P 1'
#
loop_
_entity.id
_entity.type
_entity.pdbx_description
1 polymer ?
#
loop_
_entity_poly.entity_id
_entity_poly.type
_entity_poly.pdbx_seq_one_letter_code
_entity_poly.pdbx_strand_id
1 'polypeptide(L)'
;MYFEGQGLVLFNIESPLSHVRYLLKDLVNFLKNFKIDNLEEIKKRTKADMIKLAVDRYPRFAAQSRAKEIFVGVQEGAILRAIDNVTETQLESAVERILSNISIGCVGNIDSVPYRDEIQSWAK
;
A
#
# COMPACT_ATOMS: atom_id res chain seq x y z
N MET A 1 -8.83 13.87 -5.42
CA MET A 1 -8.46 13.25 -6.71
C MET A 1 -8.86 11.79 -6.61
N TYR A 2 -9.84 11.34 -7.41
CA TYR A 2 -10.31 9.95 -7.44
C TYR A 2 -9.56 9.27 -8.59
N PHE A 3 -8.77 8.25 -8.30
CA PHE A 3 -8.01 7.52 -9.33
C PHE A 3 -8.84 6.30 -9.72
N GLU A 4 -9.78 6.49 -10.65
CA GLU A 4 -10.62 5.39 -11.13
C GLU A 4 -9.78 4.43 -11.98
N GLY A 5 -9.77 3.15 -11.61
CA GLY A 5 -8.99 2.11 -12.29
C GLY A 5 -7.46 2.14 -12.02
N GLN A 6 -6.98 3.05 -11.17
CA GLN A 6 -5.56 3.17 -10.83
C GLN A 6 -5.34 3.27 -9.32
N GLY A 7 -4.23 2.74 -8.84
CA GLY A 7 -3.84 2.78 -7.42
C GLY A 7 -2.34 3.03 -7.28
N LEU A 8 -1.96 3.65 -6.16
CA LEU A 8 -0.56 3.88 -5.80
C LEU A 8 -0.33 3.32 -4.39
N VAL A 9 0.72 2.51 -4.25
CA VAL A 9 1.31 2.15 -2.97
C VAL A 9 2.62 2.91 -2.85
N LEU A 10 2.81 3.62 -1.74
CA LEU A 10 3.94 4.50 -1.51
C LEU A 10 4.77 4.01 -0.32
N PHE A 11 6.09 3.94 -0.51
CA PHE A 11 7.06 3.82 0.56
C PHE A 11 7.79 5.15 0.68
N ASN A 12 7.59 5.86 1.79
CA ASN A 12 8.30 7.10 2.07
C ASN A 12 9.59 6.80 2.84
N ILE A 13 10.74 7.15 2.29
CA ILE A 13 12.06 6.90 2.88
C ILE A 13 12.77 8.24 3.08
N GLU A 14 13.06 8.57 4.33
CA GLU A 14 13.87 9.73 4.69
C GLU A 14 15.19 9.23 5.28
N SER A 15 16.32 9.63 4.69
CA SER A 15 17.61 9.05 5.04
C SER A 15 18.79 9.96 4.66
N PRO A 16 19.93 9.88 5.37
CA PRO A 16 21.19 10.43 4.88
C PRO A 16 21.60 9.80 3.53
N LEU A 17 22.24 10.60 2.67
CA LEU A 17 22.71 10.17 1.34
C LEU A 17 23.50 8.86 1.33
N SER A 18 24.31 8.64 2.36
CA SER A 18 25.16 7.45 2.49
C SER A 18 24.38 6.14 2.67
N HIS A 19 23.11 6.20 3.07
CA HIS A 19 22.31 5.02 3.42
C HIS A 19 21.16 4.73 2.45
N VAL A 20 20.77 5.69 1.61
CA VAL A 20 19.63 5.57 0.68
C VAL A 20 19.71 4.29 -0.16
N ARG A 21 20.86 4.00 -0.77
CA ARG A 21 21.04 2.80 -1.61
C ARG A 21 20.85 1.50 -0.84
N TYR A 22 21.36 1.45 0.39
CA TYR A 22 21.23 0.27 1.26
C TYR A 22 19.77 0.08 1.67
N LEU A 23 19.09 1.13 2.11
CA LEU A 23 17.67 1.07 2.50
C LEU A 23 16.77 0.65 1.34
N LEU A 24 17.04 1.13 0.12
CA LEU A 24 16.27 0.72 -1.06
C LEU A 24 16.51 -0.75 -1.42
N LYS A 25 17.74 -1.26 -1.30
CA LYS A 25 18.03 -2.69 -1.48
C LYS A 25 17.31 -3.54 -0.44
N ASP A 26 17.38 -3.13 0.83
CA ASP A 26 16.70 -3.84 1.92
C ASP A 26 15.19 -3.85 1.74
N LEU A 27 14.59 -2.72 1.31
CA LEU A 27 13.17 -2.65 0.98
C LEU A 27 12.81 -3.61 -0.15
N VAL A 28 13.56 -3.61 -1.25
CA VAL A 28 13.31 -4.54 -2.36
C VAL A 28 13.45 -5.98 -1.89
N ASN A 29 14.49 -6.30 -1.14
CA ASN A 29 14.69 -7.64 -0.58
C ASN A 29 13.56 -8.06 0.36
N PHE A 30 13.09 -7.14 1.21
CA PHE A 30 11.95 -7.39 2.08
C PHE A 30 10.69 -7.70 1.28
N LEU A 31 10.40 -6.90 0.24
CA LEU A 31 9.23 -7.12 -0.61
C LEU A 31 9.32 -8.42 -1.42
N LYS A 32 10.50 -8.78 -1.93
CA LYS A 32 10.70 -10.05 -2.65
C LYS A 32 10.46 -11.28 -1.80
N ASN A 33 10.87 -11.19 -0.53
CA ASN A 33 10.73 -12.27 0.44
C ASN A 33 9.50 -12.09 1.33
N PHE A 34 8.57 -11.22 0.92
CA PHE A 34 7.40 -10.91 1.72
C PHE A 34 6.57 -12.16 1.93
N LYS A 35 6.34 -12.48 3.20
CA LYS A 35 5.44 -13.54 3.64
C LYS A 35 4.59 -13.00 4.78
N ILE A 36 3.35 -13.46 4.82
CA ILE A 36 2.41 -13.07 5.87
C ILE A 36 2.39 -14.16 6.91
N ASP A 37 2.81 -13.82 8.13
CA ASP A 37 2.83 -14.77 9.23
C ASP A 37 1.45 -14.90 9.90
N ASN A 38 0.63 -13.85 9.88
CA ASN A 38 -0.68 -13.84 10.54
C ASN A 38 -1.69 -12.94 9.81
N LEU A 39 -2.29 -13.47 8.75
CA LEU A 39 -3.24 -12.73 7.92
C LEU A 39 -4.50 -12.30 8.70
N GLU A 40 -4.98 -13.17 9.59
CA GLU A 40 -6.23 -12.91 10.33
C GLU A 40 -6.09 -11.74 11.31
N GLU A 41 -4.95 -11.62 11.99
CA GLU A 41 -4.69 -10.46 12.85
C GLU A 41 -4.53 -9.17 12.01
N ILE A 42 -3.91 -9.25 10.83
CA ILE A 42 -3.82 -8.10 9.91
C ILE A 42 -5.23 -7.66 9.48
N LYS A 43 -6.09 -8.58 9.03
CA LYS A 43 -7.48 -8.27 8.64
C LYS A 43 -8.24 -7.60 9.78
N LYS A 44 -8.14 -8.16 10.99
CA LYS A 44 -8.78 -7.60 12.19
C LYS A 44 -8.30 -6.18 12.47
N ARG A 45 -6.99 -5.95 12.43
CA ARG A 45 -6.40 -4.62 12.63
C ARG A 45 -6.82 -3.63 11.55
N THR A 46 -6.78 -4.03 10.28
CA THR A 46 -7.22 -3.19 9.16
C THR A 46 -8.68 -2.75 9.31
N LYS A 47 -9.59 -3.66 9.70
CA LYS A 47 -10.99 -3.30 9.96
C LYS A 47 -11.11 -2.31 11.12
N ALA A 48 -10.41 -2.53 12.22
CA ALA A 48 -10.43 -1.64 13.39
C ALA A 48 -9.89 -0.25 13.05
N ASP A 49 -8.74 -0.18 12.36
CA ASP A 49 -8.13 1.09 11.93
C ASP A 49 -9.04 1.85 10.96
N MET A 50 -9.71 1.15 10.03
CA MET A 50 -10.66 1.78 9.12
C MET A 50 -11.86 2.39 9.85
N ILE A 51 -12.45 1.67 10.81
CA ILE A 51 -13.56 2.18 11.64
C ILE A 51 -13.09 3.38 12.45
N LYS A 52 -11.92 3.28 13.09
CA LYS A 52 -11.34 4.36 13.88
C LYS A 52 -11.11 5.62 13.05
N LEU A 53 -10.56 5.48 11.84
CA LEU A 53 -10.39 6.59 10.90
C LEU A 53 -11.73 7.21 10.49
N ALA A 54 -12.74 6.39 10.24
CA ALA A 54 -14.07 6.85 9.86
C ALA A 54 -14.76 7.62 10.99
N VAL A 55 -14.66 7.16 12.24
CA VAL A 55 -15.33 7.78 13.40
C VAL A 55 -14.56 8.99 13.92
N ASP A 56 -13.26 8.82 14.19
CA ASP A 56 -12.50 9.80 14.98
C ASP A 56 -11.86 10.88 14.10
N ARG A 57 -11.45 10.53 12.88
CA ARG A 57 -10.58 11.39 12.07
C ARG A 57 -11.29 12.03 10.89
N TYR A 58 -12.22 11.31 10.25
CA TYR A 58 -12.85 11.74 9.00
C TYR A 58 -14.38 11.46 8.94
N PRO A 59 -15.18 11.81 9.96
CA PRO A 59 -16.61 11.46 10.02
C PRO A 59 -17.43 12.02 8.86
N ARG A 60 -17.14 13.25 8.40
CA ARG A 60 -17.83 13.84 7.25
C ARG A 60 -17.52 13.12 5.94
N PHE A 61 -16.27 12.70 5.74
CA PHE A 61 -15.87 11.94 4.54
C PHE A 61 -16.45 10.54 4.56
N ALA A 62 -16.49 9.87 5.71
CA ALA A 62 -17.12 8.56 5.86
C ALA A 62 -18.60 8.61 5.48
N ALA A 63 -19.34 9.61 5.95
CA ALA A 63 -20.74 9.81 5.59
C ALA A 63 -20.93 10.06 4.07
N GLN A 64 -20.08 10.87 3.46
CA GLN A 64 -20.11 11.12 2.01
C GLN A 64 -19.77 9.88 1.19
N SER A 65 -18.75 9.11 1.58
CA SER A 65 -18.39 7.85 0.93
C SER A 65 -19.53 6.84 1.03
N ARG A 66 -20.18 6.75 2.21
CA ARG A 66 -21.35 5.89 2.39
C ARG A 66 -22.54 6.31 1.52
N ALA A 67 -22.80 7.60 1.39
CA ALA A 67 -23.85 8.10 0.51
C ALA A 67 -23.58 7.74 -0.97
N LYS A 68 -22.31 7.83 -1.42
CA LYS A 68 -21.90 7.39 -2.76
C LYS A 68 -22.09 5.90 -2.96
N GLU A 69 -21.68 5.07 -1.99
CA GLU A 69 -21.88 3.61 -2.01
C GLU A 69 -23.35 3.24 -2.13
N ILE A 70 -24.23 3.88 -1.36
CA ILE A 70 -25.68 3.66 -1.43
C ILE A 70 -26.20 4.02 -2.83
N PHE A 71 -25.75 5.15 -3.38
CA PHE A 71 -26.16 5.58 -4.73
C PHE A 71 -25.74 4.58 -5.82
N VAL A 72 -24.57 3.94 -5.69
CA VAL A 72 -24.11 2.90 -6.62
C VAL A 72 -24.57 1.47 -6.24
N GLY A 73 -25.44 1.32 -5.24
CA GLY A 73 -26.02 0.04 -4.84
C GLY A 73 -25.08 -0.89 -4.06
N VAL A 74 -23.99 -0.38 -3.50
CA VAL A 74 -23.05 -1.17 -2.70
C VAL A 74 -23.68 -1.53 -1.35
N GLN A 75 -23.76 -2.83 -1.08
CA GLN A 75 -24.31 -3.35 0.16
C GLN A 75 -23.55 -2.84 1.39
N GLU A 76 -24.25 -2.68 2.51
CA GLU A 76 -23.60 -2.37 3.78
C GLU A 76 -22.56 -3.43 4.16
N GLY A 77 -21.45 -2.97 4.72
CA GLY A 77 -20.35 -3.83 5.13
C GLY A 77 -19.64 -4.54 3.97
N ALA A 78 -19.87 -4.18 2.70
CA ALA A 78 -19.19 -4.80 1.56
C ALA A 78 -17.67 -4.67 1.65
N ILE A 79 -17.15 -3.52 2.11
CA ILE A 79 -15.71 -3.31 2.30
C ILE A 79 -15.16 -4.20 3.42
N LEU A 80 -15.88 -4.32 4.54
CA LEU A 80 -15.47 -5.20 5.64
C LEU A 80 -15.43 -6.67 5.19
N ARG A 81 -16.44 -7.11 4.44
CA ARG A 81 -16.47 -8.45 3.82
C ARG A 81 -15.38 -8.65 2.79
N ALA A 82 -15.04 -7.62 2.01
CA ALA A 82 -13.94 -7.68 1.07
C ALA A 82 -12.60 -7.91 1.79
N ILE A 83 -12.38 -7.26 2.94
CA ILE A 83 -11.19 -7.50 3.78
C ILE A 83 -11.17 -8.94 4.30
N ASP A 84 -12.31 -9.48 4.76
CA ASP A 84 -12.40 -10.85 5.26
C ASP A 84 -12.04 -11.90 4.19
N ASN A 85 -12.37 -11.60 2.92
CA ASN A 85 -12.11 -12.48 1.79
C ASN A 85 -10.69 -12.37 1.21
N VAL A 86 -9.84 -11.46 1.71
CA VAL A 86 -8.45 -11.37 1.25
C VAL A 86 -7.70 -12.66 1.60
N THR A 87 -6.94 -13.19 0.64
CA THR A 87 -6.08 -14.36 0.82
C THR A 87 -4.59 -14.00 0.83
N GLU A 88 -3.76 -14.87 1.37
CA GLU A 88 -2.29 -14.71 1.36
C GLU A 88 -1.77 -14.59 -0.07
N THR A 89 -2.20 -15.49 -0.96
CA THR A 89 -1.83 -15.48 -2.39
C THR A 89 -2.18 -14.17 -3.09
N GLN A 90 -3.33 -13.56 -2.75
CA GLN A 90 -3.72 -12.26 -3.32
C GLN A 90 -2.78 -11.15 -2.86
N LEU A 91 -2.32 -11.18 -1.61
CA LEU A 91 -1.38 -10.20 -1.08
C LEU A 91 0.03 -10.39 -1.66
N GLU A 92 0.51 -11.62 -1.75
CA GLU A 92 1.78 -11.95 -2.40
C GLU A 92 1.77 -11.50 -3.88
N SER A 93 0.70 -11.82 -4.61
CA SER A 93 0.51 -11.37 -6.00
C SER A 93 0.47 -9.83 -6.11
N ALA A 94 -0.11 -9.15 -5.13
CA ALA A 94 -0.13 -7.68 -5.10
C ALA A 94 1.28 -7.11 -4.90
N VAL A 95 2.10 -7.74 -4.03
CA VAL A 95 3.49 -7.33 -3.78
C VAL A 95 4.36 -7.55 -5.01
N GLU A 96 4.20 -8.67 -5.73
CA GLU A 96 4.88 -8.90 -7.02
C GLU A 96 4.52 -7.82 -8.04
N ARG A 97 3.24 -7.44 -8.13
CA ARG A 97 2.80 -6.34 -9.01
C ARG A 97 3.43 -5.02 -8.64
N ILE A 98 3.56 -4.70 -7.35
CA ILE A 98 4.26 -3.50 -6.86
C ILE A 98 5.73 -3.52 -7.32
N LEU A 99 6.42 -4.66 -7.13
CA LEU A 99 7.81 -4.84 -7.54
C LEU A 99 8.01 -4.76 -9.06
N SER A 100 7.01 -5.13 -9.85
CA SER A 100 7.07 -5.10 -11.33
C SER A 100 6.94 -3.70 -11.93
N ASN A 101 6.42 -2.72 -11.18
CA ASN A 101 6.08 -1.40 -11.70
C ASN A 101 6.49 -0.27 -10.75
N ILE A 102 7.79 -0.18 -10.51
CA ILE A 102 8.37 0.79 -9.59
C ILE A 102 8.45 2.17 -10.26
N SER A 103 8.00 3.20 -9.53
CA SER A 103 8.19 4.62 -9.85
C SER A 103 8.88 5.31 -8.68
N ILE A 104 9.73 6.29 -8.97
CA ILE A 104 10.58 6.93 -7.96
C ILE A 104 10.39 8.44 -8.04
N GLY A 105 10.08 9.05 -6.90
CA GLY A 105 10.13 10.49 -6.70
C GLY A 105 11.14 10.81 -5.59
N CYS A 106 12.08 11.70 -5.86
CA CYS A 106 13.11 12.10 -4.90
C CYS A 106 13.26 13.62 -4.88
N VAL A 107 13.56 14.17 -3.71
CA VAL A 107 13.76 15.61 -3.48
C VAL A 107 14.97 15.79 -2.57
N GLY A 108 15.79 16.81 -2.84
CA GLY A 108 17.02 17.11 -2.10
C GLY A 108 18.28 16.76 -2.89
N ASN A 109 19.34 16.35 -2.19
CA ASN A 109 20.50 15.77 -2.86
C ASN A 109 20.14 14.32 -3.26
N ILE A 110 20.30 13.99 -4.54
CA ILE A 110 19.89 12.71 -5.12
C ILE A 110 21.05 11.95 -5.76
N ASP A 111 22.29 12.40 -5.57
CA ASP A 111 23.47 11.84 -6.26
C ASP A 111 23.69 10.36 -5.90
N SER A 112 23.26 9.95 -4.71
CA SER A 112 23.34 8.57 -4.21
C SER A 112 22.07 7.75 -4.44
N VAL A 113 21.03 8.33 -5.06
CA VAL A 113 19.79 7.62 -5.36
C VAL A 113 20.02 6.74 -6.60
N PRO A 114 19.87 5.41 -6.48
CA PRO A 114 20.00 4.51 -7.63
C PRO A 114 18.94 4.80 -8.69
N TYR A 115 19.29 4.61 -9.96
CA TYR A 115 18.31 4.73 -11.05
C TYR A 115 17.20 3.70 -10.92
N ARG A 116 16.03 4.02 -11.46
CA ARG A 116 14.86 3.12 -11.52
C ARG A 116 15.22 1.74 -12.04
N ASP A 117 15.93 1.67 -13.15
CA ASP A 117 16.26 0.40 -13.80
C ASP A 117 17.21 -0.46 -12.94
N GLU A 118 18.08 0.19 -12.15
CA GLU A 118 18.92 -0.49 -11.17
C GLU A 118 18.06 -1.08 -10.04
N ILE A 119 17.12 -0.32 -9.48
CA ILE A 119 16.22 -0.81 -8.43
C ILE A 119 15.32 -1.94 -8.96
N GLN A 120 14.80 -1.78 -10.17
CA GLN A 120 14.00 -2.80 -10.86
C GLN A 120 14.80 -4.08 -11.12
N SER A 121 16.12 -3.99 -11.32
CA SER A 121 16.99 -5.15 -11.47
C SER A 121 17.11 -5.97 -10.19
N TRP A 122 17.02 -5.33 -9.01
CA TRP A 122 17.06 -6.04 -7.73
C TRP A 122 15.79 -6.82 -7.46
N ALA A 123 14.66 -6.39 -8.04
CA ALA A 123 13.36 -7.04 -7.92
C ALA A 123 13.26 -8.37 -8.70
N LYS A 124 14.11 -8.57 -9.71
CA LYS A 124 14.23 -9.83 -10.47
C LYS A 124 14.89 -10.91 -9.63
#